data_AF-A0A956QIM8-F1
#
_entry.id   AF-A0A956QIM8-F1
#
_cell.length_a   1.000
_cell.length_b   1.000
_cell.length_c   1.000
_cell.angle_alpha   90.00
_cell.angle_beta   90.00
_cell.angle_gamma   90.00
#
_symmetry.space_group_name_H-M   'P 1'
#
loop_
_entity.id
_entity.type
_entity.pdbx_description
1 polymer ?
#
loop_
_entity_poly.entity_id
_entity_poly.type
_entity_poly.pdbx_seq_one_letter_code
_entity_poly.pdbx_strand_id
1 'polypeptide(L)'
;MLCLACGVDTPGLGPKCPKCEAFIGYVADSRGFLPQVDHLGEAIEAGQVSPEEAAVRLERLARALEAMTVQLDETGAKMVELGLDDVQQSALSGFMMPVRQALADMYETVTNLDPEGDWSMEQLDALEDAQLRVITGNEGIGFLLRTVSGYAQ
;
A
#
# COMPACT_ATOMS: atom_id res chain seq x y z
N MET A 1 -12.48 3.57 3.92
CA MET A 1 -11.77 2.32 3.66
C MET A 1 -12.63 1.20 4.20
N LEU A 2 -12.99 0.24 3.36
CA LEU A 2 -13.90 -0.84 3.73
C LEU A 2 -13.16 -1.87 4.58
N CYS A 3 -13.66 -2.20 5.77
CA CYS A 3 -13.11 -3.31 6.53
C CYS A 3 -13.56 -4.64 5.92
N LEU A 4 -12.67 -5.35 5.22
CA LEU A 4 -13.00 -6.62 4.57
C LEU A 4 -13.37 -7.73 5.56
N ALA A 5 -12.97 -7.60 6.83
CA ALA A 5 -13.35 -8.57 7.87
C ALA A 5 -14.79 -8.41 8.38
N CYS A 6 -15.34 -7.18 8.42
CA CYS A 6 -16.65 -6.93 9.05
C CYS A 6 -17.60 -6.03 8.25
N GLY A 7 -17.22 -5.63 7.04
CA GLY A 7 -18.01 -4.83 6.09
C GLY A 7 -18.20 -3.35 6.46
N VAL A 8 -17.55 -2.85 7.52
CA VAL A 8 -17.70 -1.45 7.94
C VAL A 8 -16.84 -0.53 7.09
N ASP A 9 -17.45 0.47 6.44
CA ASP A 9 -16.69 1.59 5.89
C ASP A 9 -16.13 2.46 7.02
N THR A 10 -14.81 2.57 7.03
CA THR A 10 -14.04 3.30 8.02
C THR A 10 -13.55 4.61 7.41
N PRO A 11 -13.96 5.78 7.92
CA PRO A 11 -13.60 7.06 7.34
C PRO A 11 -12.15 7.49 7.62
N GLY A 12 -11.50 6.89 8.63
CA GLY A 12 -10.12 7.19 8.98
C GLY A 12 -9.09 6.47 8.10
N LEU A 13 -7.87 7.01 8.06
CA LEU A 13 -6.68 6.38 7.48
C LEU A 13 -5.94 5.47 8.48
N GLY A 14 -6.56 5.21 9.64
CA GLY A 14 -5.96 4.39 10.68
C GLY A 14 -5.83 2.93 10.22
N PRO A 15 -4.78 2.22 10.65
CA PRO A 15 -4.48 0.88 10.15
C PRO A 15 -5.45 -0.17 10.68
N LYS A 16 -6.38 0.15 11.59
CA LYS A 16 -7.30 -0.80 12.23
C LYS A 16 -8.75 -0.34 12.12
N CYS A 17 -9.64 -1.32 12.04
CA CYS A 17 -11.07 -1.13 12.05
C CYS A 17 -11.55 -0.72 13.44
N PRO A 18 -12.30 0.38 13.59
CA PRO A 18 -12.84 0.79 14.88
C PRO A 18 -13.91 -0.17 15.42
N LYS A 19 -14.48 -1.05 14.57
CA LYS A 19 -15.50 -2.03 14.98
C LYS A 19 -14.91 -3.36 15.42
N CYS A 20 -13.98 -3.92 14.65
CA CYS A 20 -13.49 -5.29 14.86
C CYS A 20 -11.97 -5.37 15.08
N GLU A 21 -11.27 -4.24 15.12
CA GLU A 21 -9.82 -4.12 15.28
C GLU A 21 -8.95 -4.83 14.23
N ALA A 22 -9.57 -5.50 13.25
CA ALA A 22 -8.89 -6.04 12.09
C ALA A 22 -8.17 -4.91 11.34
N PHE A 23 -7.01 -5.21 10.78
CA PHE A 23 -6.29 -4.19 10.03
C PHE A 23 -7.05 -3.82 8.74
N ILE A 24 -7.12 -2.52 8.46
CA ILE A 24 -7.73 -1.95 7.26
C ILE A 24 -6.60 -1.42 6.40
N GLY A 25 -6.40 -2.02 5.24
CA GLY A 25 -5.20 -1.77 4.47
C GLY A 25 -4.01 -2.51 5.08
N TYR A 26 -3.51 -3.48 4.33
CA TYR A 26 -2.20 -4.13 4.50
C TYR A 26 -2.00 -5.32 5.44
N VAL A 27 -2.94 -5.78 6.28
CA VAL A 27 -2.58 -6.85 7.24
C VAL A 27 -3.56 -8.00 7.31
N ALA A 28 -3.30 -8.98 6.44
CA ALA A 28 -3.29 -10.40 6.81
C ALA A 28 -2.33 -11.21 5.90
N ASP A 29 -2.08 -10.73 4.68
CA ASP A 29 -1.48 -11.52 3.59
C ASP A 29 -0.55 -10.71 2.67
N SER A 30 -0.10 -9.53 3.10
CA SER A 30 0.80 -8.62 2.35
C SER A 30 0.19 -7.96 1.09
N ARG A 31 -1.11 -8.16 0.81
CA ARG A 31 -1.79 -7.67 -0.42
C ARG A 31 -2.72 -6.47 -0.20
N GLY A 32 -2.78 -5.93 1.00
CA GLY A 32 -4.04 -5.40 1.53
C GLY A 32 -4.65 -4.12 0.95
N PHE A 33 -4.17 -3.57 -0.18
CA PHE A 33 -4.88 -2.51 -0.90
C PHE A 33 -5.60 -3.02 -2.18
N LEU A 34 -5.07 -4.02 -2.89
CA LEU A 34 -5.73 -4.57 -4.09
C LEU A 34 -7.12 -5.13 -3.79
N PRO A 35 -7.31 -5.92 -2.71
CA PRO A 35 -8.64 -6.39 -2.35
C PRO A 35 -9.64 -5.26 -2.04
N GLN A 36 -9.16 -4.04 -1.72
CA GLN A 36 -10.03 -2.87 -1.56
C GLN A 36 -10.49 -2.32 -2.91
N VAL A 37 -9.59 -2.32 -3.91
CA VAL A 37 -9.90 -1.93 -5.29
C VAL A 37 -10.84 -2.96 -5.91
N ASP A 38 -10.53 -4.26 -5.80
CA ASP A 38 -11.37 -5.35 -6.32
C ASP A 38 -12.79 -5.29 -5.76
N HIS A 39 -12.94 -5.22 -4.42
CA HIS A 39 -14.27 -5.09 -3.81
C HIS A 39 -14.98 -3.80 -4.19
N LEU A 40 -14.24 -2.72 -4.42
CA LEU A 40 -14.86 -1.48 -4.88
C LEU A 40 -15.39 -1.66 -6.30
N GLY A 41 -14.63 -2.27 -7.20
CA GLY A 41 -15.04 -2.58 -8.57
C GLY A 41 -16.28 -3.47 -8.59
N GLU A 42 -16.24 -4.60 -7.87
CA GLU A 42 -17.39 -5.51 -7.72
C GLU A 42 -18.63 -4.80 -7.16
N ALA A 43 -18.46 -3.91 -6.18
CA ALA A 43 -19.57 -3.17 -5.57
C ALA A 43 -20.15 -2.10 -6.50
N ILE A 44 -19.33 -1.47 -7.34
CA ILE A 44 -19.78 -0.54 -8.39
C ILE A 44 -20.57 -1.31 -9.45
N GLU A 45 -20.03 -2.42 -9.96
CA GLU A 45 -20.69 -3.28 -10.95
C GLU A 45 -22.03 -3.83 -10.44
N ALA A 46 -22.10 -4.19 -9.16
CA ALA A 46 -23.32 -4.66 -8.52
C ALA A 46 -24.32 -3.53 -8.18
N GLY A 47 -23.97 -2.26 -8.43
CA GLY A 47 -24.79 -1.09 -8.09
C GLY A 47 -24.99 -0.88 -6.59
N GLN A 48 -24.08 -1.42 -5.76
CA GLN A 48 -24.12 -1.31 -4.30
C GLN A 48 -23.46 -0.04 -3.78
N VAL A 49 -22.63 0.59 -4.60
CA VAL A 49 -21.90 1.82 -4.31
C VAL A 49 -22.19 2.83 -5.42
N SER A 50 -22.53 4.07 -5.07
CA SER A 50 -22.71 5.13 -6.07
C SER A 50 -21.37 5.66 -6.56
N PRO A 51 -21.30 6.27 -7.76
CA PRO A 51 -20.07 6.89 -8.23
C PRO A 51 -19.49 7.93 -7.26
N GLU A 52 -20.32 8.69 -6.54
CA GLU A 52 -19.83 9.64 -5.53
C GLU A 52 -19.18 8.93 -4.34
N GLU A 53 -19.77 7.83 -3.87
CA GLU A 53 -19.19 7.05 -2.79
C GLU A 53 -17.91 6.34 -3.25
N ALA A 54 -17.87 5.84 -4.48
CA ALA A 54 -16.67 5.26 -5.08
C ALA A 54 -15.54 6.29 -5.18
N ALA A 55 -15.83 7.51 -5.64
CA ALA A 55 -14.84 8.59 -5.71
C ALA A 55 -14.23 8.89 -4.33
N VAL A 56 -15.06 8.96 -3.28
CA VAL A 56 -14.58 9.16 -1.90
C VAL A 56 -13.71 7.99 -1.43
N ARG A 57 -14.04 6.75 -1.79
CA ARG A 57 -13.24 5.57 -1.44
C ARG A 57 -11.90 5.54 -2.17
N LEU A 58 -11.87 5.88 -3.47
CA LEU A 58 -10.65 6.04 -4.27
C LEU A 58 -9.75 7.17 -3.72
N GLU A 59 -10.33 8.31 -3.34
CA GLU A 59 -9.57 9.41 -2.72
C GLU A 59 -8.91 8.96 -1.39
N ARG A 60 -9.63 8.19 -0.57
CA ARG A 60 -9.08 7.64 0.68
C ARG A 60 -7.96 6.63 0.40
N LEU A 61 -8.10 5.79 -0.64
CA LEU A 61 -7.04 4.88 -1.10
C LEU A 61 -5.78 5.66 -1.52
N ALA A 62 -5.94 6.70 -2.34
CA ALA A 62 -4.84 7.55 -2.79
C ALA A 62 -4.12 8.21 -1.60
N ARG A 63 -4.86 8.77 -0.63
CA ARG A 63 -4.28 9.34 0.60
C ARG A 63 -3.53 8.32 1.45
N ALA A 64 -4.00 7.08 1.49
CA ALA A 64 -3.30 6.01 2.20
C ALA A 64 -1.96 5.69 1.52
N LEU A 65 -1.92 5.62 0.19
CA LEU A 65 -0.69 5.41 -0.59
C LEU A 65 0.31 6.57 -0.43
N GLU A 66 -0.18 7.81 -0.38
CA GLU A 66 0.65 8.98 -0.10
C GLU A 66 1.25 8.92 1.31
N ALA A 67 0.43 8.62 2.33
CA ALA A 67 0.90 8.48 3.70
C ALA A 67 1.94 7.35 3.85
N MET A 68 1.78 6.24 3.12
CA MET A 68 2.78 5.17 3.08
C MET A 68 4.09 5.62 2.45
N THR A 69 4.03 6.41 1.38
CA THR A 69 5.23 6.96 0.72
C THR A 69 5.98 7.89 1.66
N VAL A 70 5.27 8.79 2.35
CA VAL A 70 5.85 9.66 3.38
C VAL A 70 6.48 8.84 4.50
N GLN A 71 5.79 7.82 5.00
CA GLN A 71 6.31 6.95 6.06
C GLN A 71 7.58 6.19 5.62
N LEU A 72 7.63 5.75 4.35
CA LEU A 72 8.81 5.10 3.78
C LEU A 72 10.00 6.07 3.71
N ASP A 73 9.76 7.29 3.24
CA ASP A 73 10.78 8.35 3.14
C ASP A 73 11.32 8.72 4.54
N GLU A 74 10.45 8.88 5.54
CA GLU A 74 10.84 9.12 6.94
C GLU A 74 11.63 7.94 7.54
N THR A 75 11.22 6.71 7.23
CA THR A 75 11.93 5.51 7.68
C THR A 75 13.32 5.45 7.06
N GLY A 76 13.45 5.76 5.77
CA GLY A 76 14.73 5.83 5.06
C GLY A 76 15.66 6.87 5.66
N ALA A 77 15.14 8.07 5.96
CA ALA A 77 15.92 9.12 6.62
C ALA A 77 16.43 8.67 8.01
N LYS A 78 15.56 8.06 8.84
CA LYS A 78 15.96 7.54 10.16
C LYS A 78 16.99 6.41 10.05
N MET A 79 16.94 5.60 9.00
CA MET A 79 17.92 4.53 8.79
C MET A 79 19.33 5.06 8.48
N VAL A 80 19.44 6.21 7.82
CA VAL A 80 20.74 6.90 7.63
C VAL A 80 21.35 7.33 8.98
N GLU A 81 20.52 7.65 9.97
CA GLU A 81 20.97 8.02 11.33
C GLU A 81 21.45 6.82 12.16
N LEU A 82 21.19 5.58 11.73
CA LEU A 82 21.58 4.37 12.48
C LEU A 82 23.07 4.02 12.39
N GLY A 83 23.89 4.83 11.70
CA GLY A 83 25.33 4.60 11.58
C GLY A 83 25.70 3.37 10.75
N LEU A 84 24.83 2.96 9.84
CA LEU A 84 25.10 1.90 8.86
C LEU A 84 26.30 2.29 7.98
N ASP A 85 27.10 1.30 7.57
CA ASP A 85 28.19 1.55 6.61
C ASP A 85 27.65 1.80 5.18
N ASP A 86 28.51 2.30 4.29
CA ASP A 86 28.13 2.67 2.92
C ASP A 86 27.54 1.49 2.13
N VAL A 87 27.97 0.25 2.41
CA VAL A 87 27.49 -0.95 1.74
C VAL A 87 26.08 -1.29 2.22
N GLN A 88 25.85 -1.23 3.53
CA GLN A 88 24.55 -1.45 4.15
C GLN A 88 23.53 -0.39 3.72
N GLN A 89 23.92 0.88 3.68
CA GLN A 89 23.08 1.99 3.21
C GLN A 89 22.75 1.83 1.72
N SER A 90 23.73 1.47 0.90
CA SER A 90 23.53 1.25 -0.53
C SER A 90 22.58 0.07 -0.79
N ALA A 91 22.78 -1.05 -0.08
CA ALA A 91 21.90 -2.22 -0.18
C ALA A 91 20.46 -1.90 0.22
N LEU A 92 20.28 -1.22 1.36
CA LEU A 92 18.96 -0.83 1.86
C LEU A 92 18.26 0.13 0.88
N SER A 93 18.98 1.14 0.38
CA SER A 93 18.46 2.07 -0.64
C SER A 93 18.05 1.34 -1.93
N GLY A 94 18.81 0.31 -2.30
CA GLY A 94 18.52 -0.57 -3.44
C GLY A 94 17.18 -1.31 -3.35
N PHE A 95 16.67 -1.56 -2.14
CA PHE A 95 15.33 -2.13 -1.93
C PHE A 95 14.25 -1.07 -1.67
N MET A 96 14.58 0.02 -0.97
CA MET A 96 13.60 1.06 -0.66
C MET A 96 13.14 1.85 -1.88
N MET A 97 14.04 2.18 -2.81
CA MET A 97 13.70 2.97 -3.99
C MET A 97 12.67 2.26 -4.89
N PRO A 98 12.81 0.95 -5.22
CA PRO A 98 11.77 0.20 -5.93
C PRO A 98 10.41 0.19 -5.21
N VAL A 99 10.40 0.05 -3.88
CA VAL A 99 9.15 0.10 -3.09
C VAL A 99 8.50 1.48 -3.22
N ARG A 100 9.31 2.55 -3.10
CA ARG A 100 8.83 3.92 -3.24
C ARG A 100 8.24 4.19 -4.62
N GLN A 101 8.92 3.75 -5.68
CA GLN A 101 8.42 3.90 -7.05
C GLN A 101 7.12 3.12 -7.24
N ALA A 102 7.04 1.89 -6.74
CA ALA A 102 5.83 1.11 -6.83
C ALA A 102 4.64 1.74 -6.07
N LEU A 103 4.87 2.36 -4.90
CA LEU A 103 3.84 3.14 -4.20
C LEU A 103 3.36 4.35 -5.02
N ALA A 104 4.28 5.04 -5.71
CA ALA A 104 3.95 6.15 -6.59
C ALA A 104 3.15 5.69 -7.83
N ASP A 105 3.55 4.58 -8.45
CA ASP A 105 2.84 3.99 -9.59
C ASP A 105 1.40 3.61 -9.18
N MET A 106 1.22 2.97 -8.02
CA MET A 106 -0.11 2.64 -7.51
C MET A 106 -0.95 3.88 -7.21
N TYR A 107 -0.33 4.92 -6.64
CA TYR A 107 -1.02 6.18 -6.39
C TYR A 107 -1.54 6.78 -7.70
N GLU A 108 -0.68 6.87 -8.71
CA GLU A 108 -1.05 7.39 -10.04
C GLU A 108 -2.19 6.59 -10.65
N THR A 109 -2.09 5.26 -10.67
CA THR A 109 -3.15 4.40 -11.22
C THR A 109 -4.46 4.57 -10.46
N VAL A 110 -4.45 4.56 -9.13
CA VAL A 110 -5.67 4.76 -8.31
C VAL A 110 -6.31 6.12 -8.56
N THR A 111 -5.51 7.19 -8.69
CA THR A 111 -6.06 8.53 -8.99
C THR A 111 -6.68 8.67 -10.37
N ASN A 112 -6.38 7.73 -11.27
CA ASN A 112 -6.90 7.68 -12.64
C ASN A 112 -8.00 6.62 -12.83
N LEU A 113 -8.39 5.89 -11.78
CA LEU A 113 -9.52 4.95 -11.85
C LEU A 113 -10.84 5.73 -11.94
N ASP A 114 -11.70 5.33 -12.88
CA ASP A 114 -13.02 5.94 -13.05
C ASP A 114 -13.94 5.54 -11.87
N PRO A 115 -14.52 6.49 -11.12
CA PRO A 115 -15.50 6.16 -10.08
C PRO A 115 -16.75 5.43 -10.59
N GLU A 116 -17.05 5.46 -11.89
CA GLU A 116 -18.11 4.69 -12.52
C GLU A 116 -17.75 3.21 -12.75
N GLY A 117 -16.49 2.82 -12.51
CA GLY A 117 -16.02 1.43 -12.60
C GLY A 117 -15.56 1.00 -14.00
N ASP A 118 -15.41 1.93 -14.95
CA ASP A 118 -14.81 1.64 -16.28
C ASP A 118 -13.28 1.52 -16.16
N TRP A 119 -12.84 0.42 -15.54
CA TRP A 119 -11.43 0.13 -15.30
C TRP A 119 -10.88 -0.81 -16.35
N SER A 120 -9.84 -0.39 -17.03
CA SER A 120 -9.16 -1.24 -18.01
C SER A 120 -8.36 -2.34 -17.33
N MET A 121 -8.24 -3.49 -18.00
CA MET A 121 -7.33 -4.57 -17.57
C MET A 121 -5.89 -4.07 -17.40
N GLU A 122 -5.44 -3.12 -18.24
CA GLU A 122 -4.11 -2.52 -18.12
C GLU A 122 -3.92 -1.78 -16.79
N GLN A 123 -4.94 -1.06 -16.31
CA GLN A 123 -4.89 -0.40 -15.00
C GLN A 123 -4.85 -1.42 -13.86
N LEU A 124 -5.63 -2.49 -13.95
CA LEU A 124 -5.65 -3.55 -12.93
C LEU A 124 -4.32 -4.31 -12.88
N ASP A 125 -3.79 -4.71 -14.04
CA ASP A 125 -2.49 -5.38 -14.17
C ASP A 125 -1.36 -4.46 -13.63
N ALA A 126 -1.41 -3.16 -13.91
CA ALA A 126 -0.44 -2.20 -13.38
C ALA A 126 -0.47 -2.10 -11.85
N LEU A 127 -1.65 -2.15 -11.23
CA LEU A 127 -1.80 -2.18 -9.77
C LEU A 127 -1.25 -3.48 -9.18
N GLU A 128 -1.49 -4.62 -9.83
CA GLU A 128 -0.95 -5.93 -9.45
C GLU A 128 0.58 -5.97 -9.50
N ASP A 129 1.16 -5.52 -10.60
CA ASP A 129 2.61 -5.49 -10.81
C ASP A 129 3.30 -4.53 -9.81
N ALA A 130 2.70 -3.37 -9.55
CA ALA A 130 3.21 -2.45 -8.55
C ALA A 130 3.09 -3.03 -7.13
N GLN A 131 1.99 -3.69 -6.79
CA GLN A 131 1.87 -4.38 -5.51
C GLN A 131 2.96 -5.43 -5.32
N LEU A 132 3.21 -6.26 -6.33
CA LEU A 132 4.21 -7.32 -6.26
C LEU A 132 5.61 -6.75 -6.01
N ARG A 133 5.93 -5.60 -6.62
CA ARG A 133 7.18 -4.86 -6.36
C ARG A 133 7.29 -4.36 -4.93
N VAL A 134 6.20 -3.84 -4.35
CA VAL A 134 6.18 -3.44 -2.92
C VAL A 134 6.42 -4.65 -2.01
N ILE A 135 5.73 -5.77 -2.25
CA ILE A 135 5.89 -7.00 -1.45
C ILE A 135 7.34 -7.48 -1.51
N THR A 136 7.88 -7.63 -2.71
CA THR A 136 9.24 -8.13 -2.94
C THR A 136 10.28 -7.21 -2.29
N GLY A 137 10.11 -5.89 -2.43
CA GLY A 137 11.02 -4.93 -1.81
C GLY A 137 10.95 -4.94 -0.28
N ASN A 138 9.76 -5.05 0.30
CA ASN A 138 9.58 -5.19 1.75
C ASN A 138 10.20 -6.48 2.30
N GLU A 139 10.08 -7.60 1.58
CA GLU A 139 10.75 -8.86 1.93
C GLU A 139 12.27 -8.71 1.91
N GLY A 140 12.81 -8.04 0.89
CA GLY A 140 14.24 -7.72 0.77
C GLY A 140 14.76 -6.84 1.93
N ILE A 141 14.03 -5.78 2.26
CA ILE A 141 14.32 -4.93 3.43
C ILE A 141 14.30 -5.76 4.71
N GLY A 142 13.27 -6.58 4.91
CA GLY A 142 13.16 -7.45 6.09
C GLY A 142 14.30 -8.46 6.21
N PHE A 143 14.76 -9.03 5.09
CA PHE A 143 15.93 -9.91 5.07
C PHE A 143 17.22 -9.18 5.44
N LEU A 144 17.46 -8.00 4.87
CA LEU A 144 18.64 -7.19 5.20
C LEU A 144 18.67 -6.81 6.68
N LEU A 145 17.56 -6.31 7.22
CA LEU A 145 17.48 -5.91 8.62
C LEU A 145 17.76 -7.09 9.57
N ARG A 146 17.18 -8.26 9.32
CA ARG A 146 17.48 -9.47 10.11
C ARG A 146 18.95 -9.87 10.02
N THR A 147 19.55 -9.76 8.84
CA THR A 147 20.96 -10.09 8.63
C THR A 147 21.86 -9.12 9.40
N VAL A 148 21.62 -7.81 9.29
CA VAL A 148 22.39 -6.78 9.99
C VAL A 148 22.22 -6.89 11.51
N SER A 149 20.99 -7.08 12.02
CA SER A 149 20.74 -7.28 13.45
C SER A 149 21.37 -8.57 13.99
N GLY A 150 21.46 -9.63 13.18
CA GLY A 150 22.09 -10.90 13.55
C GLY A 150 23.61 -10.83 13.70
N TYR A 151 24.27 -9.83 13.11
CA TYR A 151 25.70 -9.57 13.27
C TYR A 151 26.03 -8.63 14.44
N ALA A 152 25.03 -8.00 15.06
CA ALA A 152 25.20 -7.04 16.17
C ALA A 152 25.16 -7.70 17.57
N GLN A 153 25.21 -9.02 17.67
CA GLN A 153 25.35 -9.80 18.92
C GLN A 153 26.76 -10.39 19.03
#